data_AF-A0A5C6HAP6-F1
#
_entry.id   AF-A0A5C6HAP6-F1
#
_cell.length_a   1.000
_cell.length_b   1.000
_cell.length_c   1.000
_cell.angle_alpha   90.00
_cell.angle_beta   90.00
_cell.angle_gamma   90.00
#
_symmetry.space_group_name_H-M   'P 1'
#
loop_
_entity.id
_entity.type
_entity.pdbx_description
1 polymer ?
#
loop_
_entity_poly.entity_id
_entity_poly.type
_entity_poly.pdbx_seq_one_letter_code
_entity_poly.pdbx_strand_id
1 'polypeptide(L)'
;KISLSASAISVITGKVSQAALEWQNRPLESLYMIAWMDGIVFKVRENGKVINKTVYLCVGLNKDGLKEVLGMWVGKAESAFFWMGVLTDLKARGVEDILITVTDNLNGFTDTIKSVFP
;
A
#
# COMPACT_ATOMS: atom_id res chain seq x y z
N LYS A 1 -4.93 29.65 24.86
CA LYS A 1 -4.25 28.94 23.75
C LYS A 1 -3.52 27.74 24.35
N ILE A 2 -3.83 26.52 23.90
CA ILE A 2 -3.09 25.32 24.32
C ILE A 2 -1.77 25.32 23.53
N SER A 3 -0.64 25.21 24.22
CA SER A 3 0.70 25.08 23.63
C SER A 3 1.19 23.65 23.84
N LEU A 4 1.54 22.95 22.77
CA LEU A 4 2.04 21.57 22.81
C LEU A 4 3.47 21.55 22.26
N SER A 5 4.36 20.84 22.94
CA SER A 5 5.71 20.58 22.44
C SER A 5 5.68 19.61 21.26
N ALA A 6 6.72 19.63 20.42
CA ALA A 6 6.87 18.65 19.34
C ALA A 6 6.85 17.20 19.87
N SER A 7 7.45 16.97 21.05
CA SER A 7 7.41 15.66 21.71
C SER A 7 6.00 15.23 22.11
N ALA A 8 5.18 16.15 22.64
CA ALA A 8 3.80 15.86 22.99
C ALA A 8 2.98 15.51 21.74
N ILE A 9 3.20 16.22 20.62
CA ILE A 9 2.57 15.90 19.33
C ILE A 9 2.98 14.50 18.87
N SER A 10 4.27 14.15 18.92
CA SER A 10 4.76 12.81 18.53
C SER A 10 4.14 11.69 19.37
N VAL A 11 4.00 11.89 20.69
CA VAL A 11 3.35 10.92 21.58
C VAL A 11 1.87 10.74 21.23
N ILE A 12 1.17 11.83 20.93
CA ILE A 12 -0.23 11.79 20.51
C ILE A 12 -0.36 11.04 19.18
N THR A 13 0.49 11.33 18.19
CA THR A 13 0.49 10.61 16.90
C THR A 13 0.88 9.13 17.05
N GLY A 14 1.70 8.79 18.04
CA GLY A 14 2.01 7.37 18.33
C GLY A 14 0.79 6.55 18.71
N LYS A 15 -0.29 7.18 19.21
CA LYS A 15 -1.52 6.49 19.55
C LYS A 15 -2.29 5.96 18.34
N VAL A 16 -2.09 6.53 17.15
CA VAL A 16 -2.75 6.06 15.93
C VAL A 16 -1.97 4.95 15.22
N SER A 17 -0.74 4.66 15.65
CA SER A 17 0.08 3.62 15.03
C SER A 17 -0.56 2.23 15.10
N GLN A 18 -1.21 1.91 16.22
CA GLN A 18 -1.94 0.65 16.37
C GLN A 18 -3.14 0.58 15.42
N ALA A 19 -3.95 1.65 15.35
CA ALA A 19 -5.08 1.73 14.43
C ALA A 19 -4.64 1.66 12.96
N ALA A 20 -3.48 2.24 12.62
CA ALA A 20 -2.90 2.14 11.28
C ALA A 20 -2.51 0.70 10.94
N LEU A 21 -1.92 -0.05 11.89
CA LEU A 21 -1.57 -1.45 11.71
C LEU A 21 -2.82 -2.32 11.55
N GLU A 22 -3.85 -2.10 12.36
CA GLU A 22 -5.15 -2.79 12.25
C GLU A 22 -5.81 -2.50 10.91
N TRP A 23 -5.82 -1.23 10.47
CA TRP A 23 -6.34 -0.84 9.17
C TRP A 23 -5.55 -1.49 8.02
N GLN A 24 -4.23 -1.60 8.14
CA GLN A 24 -3.38 -2.22 7.12
C GLN A 24 -3.67 -3.73 7.01
N ASN A 25 -3.95 -4.41 8.12
CA ASN A 25 -4.21 -5.86 8.15
C ASN A 25 -5.70 -6.23 8.08
N ARG A 26 -6.59 -5.26 7.87
CA ARG A 26 -8.04 -5.51 7.82
C ARG A 26 -8.39 -6.49 6.68
N PRO A 27 -9.42 -7.32 6.85
CA PRO A 27 -9.93 -8.14 5.75
C PRO A 27 -10.44 -7.27 4.61
N LEU A 28 -10.29 -7.75 3.38
CA LEU A 28 -10.72 -7.10 2.15
C LEU A 28 -11.86 -7.89 1.50
N GLU A 29 -12.63 -7.24 0.62
CA GLU A 29 -13.61 -7.94 -0.21
C GLU A 29 -12.94 -8.94 -1.17
N SER A 30 -13.68 -9.99 -1.54
CA SER A 30 -13.16 -11.05 -2.41
C SER A 30 -12.96 -10.64 -3.86
N LEU A 31 -13.64 -9.60 -4.34
CA LEU A 31 -13.56 -9.17 -5.73
C LEU A 31 -13.53 -7.65 -5.83
N TYR A 32 -12.54 -7.14 -6.56
CA TYR A 32 -12.48 -5.73 -6.98
C TYR A 32 -12.62 -5.61 -8.50
N MET A 33 -13.43 -4.64 -8.94
CA MET A 33 -13.63 -4.39 -10.37
C MET A 33 -12.38 -3.79 -11.03
N ILE A 34 -11.73 -2.86 -10.32
CA ILE A 34 -10.53 -2.16 -10.80
C ILE A 34 -9.56 -2.04 -9.64
N ALA A 35 -8.28 -2.28 -9.87
CA ALA A 35 -7.20 -1.96 -8.95
C ALA A 35 -6.17 -1.05 -9.62
N TRP A 36 -5.95 0.13 -9.05
CA TRP A 36 -4.84 1.01 -9.41
C TRP A 36 -3.65 0.71 -8.51
N MET A 37 -2.48 0.51 -9.11
CA MET A 37 -1.23 0.22 -8.39
C MET A 37 -0.17 1.21 -8.83
N ASP A 38 0.40 1.95 -7.87
CA ASP A 38 1.34 3.03 -8.14
C ASP A 38 2.44 3.11 -7.08
N GLY A 39 3.58 3.70 -7.46
CA GLY A 39 4.76 3.88 -6.63
C GLY A 39 5.09 5.37 -6.45
N ILE A 40 4.97 5.88 -5.22
CA ILE A 40 5.29 7.28 -4.90
C ILE A 40 6.64 7.36 -4.20
N VAL A 41 7.59 8.08 -4.78
CA VAL A 41 8.95 8.23 -4.22
C VAL A 41 9.03 9.40 -3.23
N PHE A 42 9.49 9.12 -2.02
CA PHE A 42 9.73 10.12 -0.97
C PHE A 42 11.19 10.12 -0.51
N LYS A 43 11.69 11.30 -0.14
CA LYS A 43 12.98 11.46 0.54
C LYS A 43 12.81 11.29 2.04
N VAL A 44 13.46 10.28 2.61
CA VAL A 44 13.43 10.00 4.05
C VAL A 44 14.84 10.02 4.63
N ARG A 45 14.97 10.42 5.89
CA ARG A 45 16.25 10.38 6.60
C ARG A 45 16.36 9.04 7.33
N GLU A 46 17.34 8.23 6.96
CA GLU A 46 17.65 6.94 7.58
C GLU A 46 19.15 6.87 7.85
N ASN A 47 19.55 6.48 9.07
CA ASN A 47 20.96 6.38 9.49
C ASN A 47 21.79 7.64 9.17
N GLY A 48 21.21 8.83 9.37
CA GLY A 48 21.87 10.12 9.14
C GLY A 48 21.99 10.53 7.66
N LYS A 49 21.52 9.73 6.71
CA LYS A 49 21.53 10.05 5.27
C LYS A 49 20.11 10.22 4.74
N VAL A 50 19.94 11.11 3.76
CA VAL A 50 18.67 11.23 3.02
C VAL A 50 18.69 10.23 1.88
N ILE A 51 17.75 9.30 1.89
CA ILE A 51 17.58 8.27 0.87
C ILE A 51 16.19 8.37 0.25
N ASN A 52 16.05 7.89 -0.99
CA ASN A 52 14.74 7.70 -1.60
C ASN A 52 14.14 6.39 -1.09
N LYS A 53 12.85 6.41 -0.76
CA LYS A 53 12.03 5.22 -0.56
C LYS A 53 10.77 5.32 -1.41
N THR A 54 10.25 4.18 -1.83
CA THR A 54 9.00 4.09 -2.60
C THR A 54 7.89 3.66 -1.67
N VAL A 55 6.78 4.41 -1.68
CA VAL A 55 5.51 4.01 -1.10
C VAL A 55 4.67 3.40 -2.21
N TYR A 56 4.40 2.12 -2.09
CA TYR A 56 3.53 1.36 -2.97
C TYR A 56 2.10 1.55 -2.50
N LEU A 57 1.23 2.00 -3.39
CA LEU A 57 -0.17 2.29 -3.10
C LEU A 57 -1.05 1.40 -3.97
N CYS A 58 -2.02 0.73 -3.37
CA CYS A 58 -3.06 0.01 -4.10
C CYS A 58 -4.44 0.57 -3.74
N VAL A 59 -5.19 0.99 -4.75
CA VAL A 59 -6.56 1.50 -4.62
C VAL A 59 -7.50 0.60 -5.40
N GLY A 60 -8.56 0.11 -4.75
CA GLY A 60 -9.56 -0.76 -5.35
C GLY A 60 -10.86 -0.03 -5.62
N LEU A 61 -11.58 -0.45 -6.65
CA LEU A 61 -12.99 -0.13 -6.90
C LEU A 61 -13.83 -1.37 -6.54
N ASN A 62 -14.64 -1.28 -5.49
CA ASN A 62 -15.45 -2.39 -5.03
C ASN A 62 -16.71 -2.59 -5.89
N LYS A 63 -17.54 -3.59 -5.54
CA LYS A 63 -18.77 -3.93 -6.27
C LYS A 63 -19.84 -2.84 -6.24
N ASP A 64 -19.80 -1.97 -5.23
CA ASP A 64 -20.71 -0.85 -5.08
C ASP A 64 -20.25 0.40 -5.85
N GLY A 65 -19.12 0.32 -6.55
CA GLY A 65 -18.53 1.46 -7.27
C GLY A 65 -17.82 2.46 -6.37
N LEU A 66 -17.47 2.06 -5.14
CA LEU A 66 -16.73 2.90 -4.19
C LEU A 66 -15.23 2.62 -4.29
N LYS A 67 -14.44 3.69 -4.25
CA LYS A 67 -12.99 3.59 -4.20
C LYS A 67 -12.53 3.47 -2.76
N GLU A 68 -11.59 2.57 -2.50
CA GLU A 68 -10.91 2.46 -1.22
C GLU A 68 -9.42 2.16 -1.36
N VAL A 69 -8.63 2.56 -0.37
CA VAL A 69 -7.20 2.23 -0.34
C VAL A 69 -7.03 0.84 0.25
N LEU A 70 -6.63 -0.13 -0.57
CA LEU A 70 -6.44 -1.52 -0.15
C LEU A 70 -5.18 -1.69 0.70
N GLY A 71 -4.18 -0.86 0.50
CA GLY A 71 -3.01 -0.83 1.36
C GLY A 71 -1.92 0.13 0.90
N MET A 72 -0.95 0.29 1.78
CA MET A 72 0.27 1.07 1.56
C MET A 72 1.46 0.28 2.09
N TRP A 73 2.55 0.23 1.32
CA TRP A 73 3.77 -0.47 1.71
C TRP A 73 4.98 0.40 1.42
N VAL A 74 6.03 0.30 2.24
CA VAL A 74 7.25 1.10 2.05
C VAL A 74 8.39 0.17 1.66
N GLY A 75 8.92 0.34 0.45
CA GLY A 75 10.10 -0.36 -0.04
C GLY A 75 11.27 0.59 -0.33
N LYS A 76 12.44 0.01 -0.62
CA LYS A 76 13.66 0.79 -0.95
C LYS A 76 13.59 1.41 -2.35
N ALA A 77 13.13 0.64 -3.33
CA ALA A 77 12.95 1.06 -4.71
C ALA A 77 11.88 0.19 -5.37
N GLU A 78 11.13 0.78 -6.30
CA GLU A 78 10.09 0.09 -7.05
C GLU A 78 10.62 -1.14 -7.79
N SER A 79 9.95 -2.28 -7.63
CA SER A 79 10.35 -3.54 -8.24
C SER A 79 9.18 -4.52 -8.32
N ALA A 80 9.15 -5.33 -9.38
CA ALA A 80 8.16 -6.38 -9.57
C ALA A 80 8.16 -7.41 -8.43
N PHE A 81 9.35 -7.73 -7.88
CA PHE A 81 9.48 -8.63 -6.73
C PHE A 81 8.76 -8.09 -5.48
N PHE A 82 8.84 -6.78 -5.23
CA PHE A 82 8.12 -6.20 -4.09
C PHE A 82 6.61 -6.21 -4.33
N TRP A 83 6.16 -5.91 -5.56
CA TRP A 83 4.76 -6.02 -5.95
C TRP A 83 4.21 -7.45 -5.78
N MET A 84 5.01 -8.49 -6.00
CA MET A 84 4.62 -9.88 -5.69
C MET A 84 4.20 -10.03 -4.22
N GLY A 85 4.98 -9.46 -3.31
CA GLY A 85 4.67 -9.47 -1.88
C GLY A 85 3.39 -8.70 -1.56
N VAL A 86 3.18 -7.55 -2.19
CA VAL A 86 1.96 -6.75 -2.06
C VAL A 86 0.72 -7.52 -2.54
N LEU A 87 0.80 -8.17 -3.71
CA LEU A 87 -0.30 -8.95 -4.28
C LEU A 87 -0.61 -10.20 -3.43
N THR A 88 0.44 -10.84 -2.90
CA THR A 88 0.28 -11.99 -1.98
C THR A 88 -0.39 -11.57 -0.68
N ASP A 89 -0.04 -10.40 -0.14
CA ASP A 89 -0.68 -9.83 1.05
C ASP A 89 -2.17 -9.50 0.80
N LEU A 90 -2.51 -8.92 -0.35
CA LEU A 90 -3.90 -8.69 -0.75
C LEU A 90 -4.69 -10.01 -0.76
N LYS A 91 -4.11 -11.07 -1.36
CA LYS A 91 -4.73 -12.40 -1.40
C LYS A 91 -4.91 -13.00 0.00
N ALA A 92 -3.90 -12.87 0.87
CA ALA A 92 -3.97 -13.33 2.25
C ALA A 92 -5.04 -12.60 3.08
N ARG A 93 -5.36 -11.35 2.73
CA ARG A 93 -6.42 -10.55 3.37
C ARG A 93 -7.82 -10.79 2.78
N GLY A 94 -7.96 -11.68 1.81
CA GLY A 94 -9.25 -12.16 1.32
C GLY A 94 -9.58 -11.81 -0.12
N VAL A 95 -8.70 -11.09 -0.84
CA VAL A 95 -8.91 -10.80 -2.27
C VAL A 95 -8.73 -12.09 -3.08
N GLU A 96 -9.77 -12.50 -3.79
CA GLU A 96 -9.75 -13.68 -4.66
C GLU A 96 -9.50 -13.30 -6.11
N ASP A 97 -10.06 -12.18 -6.57
CA ASP A 97 -10.00 -11.77 -7.98
C ASP A 97 -10.01 -10.23 -8.16
N ILE A 98 -9.40 -9.78 -9.27
CA ILE A 98 -9.31 -8.39 -9.69
C ILE A 98 -9.53 -8.33 -11.21
N LEU A 99 -10.65 -7.74 -11.66
CA LEU A 99 -11.02 -7.81 -13.08
C LEU A 99 -10.12 -6.93 -13.98
N ILE A 100 -9.73 -5.75 -13.49
CA ILE A 100 -8.90 -4.80 -14.23
C ILE A 100 -7.79 -4.28 -13.33
N THR A 101 -6.54 -4.48 -13.72
CA THR A 101 -5.38 -3.84 -13.08
C THR A 101 -4.89 -2.67 -13.93
N VAL A 102 -4.74 -1.51 -13.31
CA VAL A 102 -4.16 -0.31 -13.90
C VAL A 102 -2.82 -0.05 -13.24
N THR A 103 -1.75 -0.27 -13.99
CA THR A 103 -0.38 -0.14 -13.51
C THR A 103 0.43 0.76 -14.42
N ASP A 104 1.60 1.17 -13.95
CA ASP A 104 2.63 1.73 -14.82
C ASP A 104 3.33 0.63 -15.65
N ASN A 105 4.25 1.03 -16.52
CA ASN A 105 4.99 0.11 -17.38
C ASN A 105 6.25 -0.44 -16.69
N LEU A 106 6.12 -0.85 -15.43
CA LEU A 106 7.20 -1.52 -14.70
C LEU A 106 7.44 -2.91 -15.29
N ASN A 107 8.66 -3.17 -15.73
CA ASN A 107 9.05 -4.44 -16.34
C ASN A 107 8.73 -5.63 -15.42
N GLY A 108 8.00 -6.62 -15.95
CA GLY A 108 7.61 -7.84 -15.23
C GLY A 108 6.42 -7.69 -14.29
N PHE A 109 5.80 -6.50 -14.20
CA PHE A 109 4.66 -6.30 -13.30
C PHE A 109 3.41 -7.05 -13.78
N THR A 110 3.12 -7.02 -15.07
CA THR A 110 2.00 -7.79 -15.66
C THR A 110 2.13 -9.30 -15.39
N ASP A 111 3.33 -9.86 -15.53
CA ASP A 111 3.56 -11.29 -15.26
C ASP A 111 3.42 -11.60 -13.77
N THR A 112 3.84 -10.67 -12.91
CA THR A 112 3.68 -10.76 -11.45
C THR A 112 2.20 -10.80 -11.09
N ILE A 113 1.38 -9.91 -11.65
CA ILE A 113 -0.08 -9.90 -11.43
C ILE A 113 -0.69 -11.24 -11.82
N LYS A 114 -0.43 -11.71 -13.05
CA LYS A 114 -0.98 -12.98 -13.56
C LYS A 114 -0.55 -14.19 -12.75
N SER A 115 0.61 -14.14 -12.09
CA SER A 115 1.06 -15.24 -11.24
C SER A 115 0.27 -15.36 -9.93
N VAL A 116 -0.30 -14.26 -9.43
CA VAL A 116 -1.06 -14.22 -8.16
C VAL A 116 -2.57 -14.27 -8.41
N PHE A 117 -3.02 -13.54 -9.44
CA PHE A 117 -4.40 -13.39 -9.90
C PHE A 117 -4.45 -13.77 -11.40
N PRO A 118 -4.58 -15.07 -11.72
CA PRO A 118 -4.52 -15.60 -13.09
C PRO A 118 -5.76 -15.31 -13.93
#